data_AF-A0A537Z4U6-F1
#
_entry.id   AF-A0A537Z4U6-F1
#
_cell.length_a   1.000
_cell.length_b   1.000
_cell.length_c   1.000
_cell.angle_alpha   90.00
_cell.angle_beta   90.00
_cell.angle_gamma   90.00
#
_symmetry.space_group_name_H-M   'P 1'
#
loop_
_entity.id
_entity.type
_entity.pdbx_description
1 polymer ?
#
loop_
_entity_poly.entity_id
_entity_poly.type
_entity_poly.pdbx_seq_one_letter_code
_entity_poly.pdbx_strand_id
1 'polypeptide(L)'
;MAGYRLRVRVGPRVESSRHHDLLEALRELQARAVELQSSARSRPVDLKLMRRFDPVQQVTARLELSGPGRLRAGVDVRGDGSVESWTGSLRRRLIEQRRGESAYDALRRVVAAARDARP
;
A
#
# COMPACT_ATOMS: atom_id res chain seq x y z
N MET A 1 17.51 -9.21 -14.10
CA MET A 1 17.55 -8.95 -12.64
C MET A 1 16.26 -8.26 -12.24
N ALA A 2 15.60 -8.66 -11.14
CA ALA A 2 14.37 -8.02 -10.69
C ALA A 2 14.66 -6.64 -10.08
N GLY A 3 14.13 -5.58 -10.68
CA GLY A 3 14.37 -4.20 -10.27
C GLY A 3 13.49 -3.75 -9.12
N TYR A 4 12.30 -4.35 -8.98
CA TYR A 4 11.28 -3.95 -8.01
C TYR A 4 11.01 -5.07 -7.01
N ARG A 5 10.73 -4.68 -5.75
CA ARG A 5 10.33 -5.60 -4.68
C ARG A 5 9.09 -5.06 -4.00
N LEU A 6 8.05 -5.88 -3.97
CA LEU A 6 6.84 -5.67 -3.18
C LEU A 6 6.97 -6.44 -1.87
N ARG A 7 6.63 -5.80 -0.75
CA ARG A 7 6.56 -6.44 0.56
C ARG A 7 5.18 -6.21 1.14
N VAL A 8 4.49 -7.29 1.50
CA VAL A 8 3.16 -7.26 2.10
C VAL A 8 3.28 -7.68 3.55
N ARG A 9 2.83 -6.85 4.48
CA ARG A 9 2.80 -7.14 5.92
C ARG A 9 1.37 -7.13 6.42
N VAL A 10 0.95 -8.21 7.07
CA VAL A 10 -0.36 -8.38 7.69
C VAL A 10 -0.15 -8.89 9.11
N GLY A 11 -0.28 -7.99 10.10
CA GLY A 11 0.08 -8.28 11.49
C GLY A 11 1.53 -8.82 11.61
N PRO A 12 1.73 -10.07 12.08
CA PRO A 12 3.04 -10.70 12.18
C PRO A 12 3.55 -11.30 10.86
N ARG A 13 2.68 -11.52 9.86
CA ARG A 13 3.06 -12.16 8.59
C ARG A 13 3.67 -11.16 7.64
N VAL A 14 4.77 -11.54 7.00
CA VAL A 14 5.45 -10.73 5.98
C VAL A 14 5.73 -11.61 4.77
N GLU A 15 5.24 -11.18 3.63
CA GLU A 15 5.50 -11.79 2.33
C GLU A 15 6.28 -10.78 1.47
N SER A 16 7.12 -11.28 0.57
CA SER A 16 7.77 -10.41 -0.42
C SER A 16 7.91 -11.08 -1.76
N SER A 17 7.59 -10.34 -2.82
CA SER A 17 7.72 -10.74 -4.22
C SER A 17 8.67 -9.78 -4.94
N ARG A 18 9.32 -10.28 -5.99
CA ARG A 18 10.24 -9.51 -6.83
C ARG A 18 9.69 -9.43 -8.24
N HIS A 19 9.85 -8.27 -8.86
CA HIS A 19 9.26 -7.92 -10.14
C HIS A 19 10.30 -7.28 -11.06
N HIS A 20 10.18 -7.55 -12.35
CA HIS A 20 11.06 -6.98 -13.37
C HIS A 20 10.54 -5.62 -13.84
N ASP A 21 9.22 -5.48 -13.88
CA ASP A 21 8.51 -4.27 -14.33
C ASP A 21 7.82 -3.57 -13.14
N LEU A 22 7.83 -2.24 -13.19
CA LEU A 22 7.08 -1.39 -12.28
C LEU A 22 5.57 -1.60 -12.40
N LEU A 23 5.07 -1.70 -13.64
CA LEU A 23 3.63 -1.86 -13.87
C LEU A 23 3.13 -3.19 -13.33
N GLU A 24 3.91 -4.26 -13.48
CA GLU A 24 3.65 -5.57 -12.88
C GLU A 24 3.59 -5.47 -11.36
N ALA A 25 4.60 -4.86 -10.74
CA ALA A 25 4.64 -4.69 -9.28
C ALA A 25 3.44 -3.86 -8.75
N LEU A 26 3.02 -2.82 -9.50
CA LEU A 26 1.86 -2.00 -9.14
C LEU A 26 0.52 -2.75 -9.31
N ARG A 27 0.41 -3.63 -10.32
CA ARG A 27 -0.76 -4.50 -10.48
C ARG A 27 -0.88 -5.49 -9.33
N GLU A 28 0.22 -6.17 -8.96
CA GLU A 28 0.21 -7.09 -7.82
C GLU A 28 -0.09 -6.35 -6.52
N LEU A 29 0.51 -5.19 -6.30
CA LEU A 29 0.22 -4.35 -5.13
C LEU A 29 -1.27 -4.04 -5.03
N GLN A 30 -1.90 -3.60 -6.12
CA GLN A 30 -3.33 -3.31 -6.10
C GLN A 30 -4.15 -4.57 -5.82
N ALA A 31 -3.87 -5.68 -6.51
CA ALA A 31 -4.60 -6.94 -6.33
C ALA A 31 -4.56 -7.41 -4.87
N ARG A 32 -3.37 -7.47 -4.27
CA ARG A 32 -3.19 -7.85 -2.86
C ARG A 32 -3.87 -6.87 -1.90
N ALA A 33 -3.82 -5.56 -2.18
CA ALA A 33 -4.49 -4.57 -1.35
C ALA A 33 -6.02 -4.69 -1.41
N VAL A 34 -6.61 -5.01 -2.57
CA VAL A 34 -8.06 -5.22 -2.74
C VAL A 34 -8.53 -6.47 -1.99
N GLU A 35 -7.76 -7.56 -2.03
CA GLU A 35 -8.02 -8.77 -1.24
C GLU A 35 -8.02 -8.46 0.27
N LEU A 36 -7.04 -7.68 0.72
CA LEU A 36 -6.89 -7.28 2.12
C LEU A 36 -7.98 -6.29 2.56
N GLN A 37 -8.38 -5.37 1.70
CA GLN A 37 -9.52 -4.48 1.92
C GLN A 37 -10.81 -5.29 2.10
N SER A 38 -11.07 -6.25 1.22
CA SER A 38 -12.27 -7.11 1.29
C SER A 38 -12.28 -7.94 2.57
N SER A 39 -11.11 -8.48 2.95
CA SER A 39 -10.92 -9.21 4.20
C SER A 39 -11.12 -8.32 5.45
N ALA A 40 -10.69 -7.05 5.39
CA ALA A 40 -10.87 -6.10 6.49
C ALA A 40 -12.35 -5.76 6.70
N ARG A 41 -13.09 -5.47 5.62
CA ARG A 41 -14.55 -5.19 5.68
C ARG A 41 -15.38 -6.37 6.18
N SER A 42 -14.93 -7.60 5.92
CA SER A 42 -15.67 -8.82 6.25
C SER A 42 -15.43 -9.33 7.67
N ARG A 43 -14.40 -8.83 8.37
CA ARG A 43 -14.16 -9.18 9.77
C ARG A 43 -15.08 -8.32 10.64
N PRO A 44 -16.12 -8.87 11.29
CA PRO A 44 -16.79 -8.14 12.35
C PRO A 44 -15.73 -7.74 13.36
N VAL A 45 -15.70 -6.47 13.74
CA VAL A 45 -14.75 -5.98 14.73
C VAL A 45 -15.14 -6.64 16.06
N ASP A 46 -14.55 -7.79 16.35
CA ASP A 46 -14.81 -8.53 17.59
C ASP A 46 -14.08 -7.81 18.73
N LEU A 47 -14.64 -6.66 19.13
CA LEU A 47 -14.10 -5.73 20.14
C LEU A 47 -14.21 -6.27 21.57
N LYS A 48 -14.59 -7.54 21.77
CA LYS A 48 -14.82 -8.08 23.11
C LYS A 48 -13.55 -8.37 23.91
N LEU A 49 -12.36 -8.45 23.31
CA LEU A 49 -11.16 -8.86 24.06
C LEU A 49 -9.99 -7.88 24.13
N MET A 50 -9.87 -6.85 23.29
CA MET A 50 -8.73 -5.92 23.39
C MET A 50 -9.12 -4.48 23.09
N ARG A 51 -8.91 -3.64 24.10
CA ARG A 51 -8.85 -2.16 24.13
C ARG A 51 -9.39 -1.42 22.90
N ARG A 52 -10.44 -0.64 23.19
CA ARG A 52 -11.00 0.50 22.45
C ARG A 52 -9.89 1.33 21.74
N PHE A 53 -9.61 1.01 20.48
CA PHE A 53 -8.91 1.88 19.53
C PHE A 53 -9.81 1.95 18.30
N ASP A 54 -10.16 3.16 17.85
CA ASP A 54 -11.02 3.33 16.69
C ASP A 54 -10.46 2.58 15.46
N PRO A 55 -11.23 1.66 14.83
CA PRO A 55 -10.80 0.86 13.68
C PRO A 55 -10.25 1.68 12.51
N VAL A 56 -10.67 2.94 12.38
CA VAL A 56 -10.19 3.89 11.36
C VAL A 56 -8.72 4.26 11.58
N GLN A 57 -8.18 4.12 12.79
CA GLN A 57 -6.80 4.51 13.09
C GLN A 57 -5.78 3.37 12.93
N GLN A 58 -6.22 2.11 12.90
CA GLN A 58 -5.30 0.98 12.84
C GLN A 58 -5.07 0.49 11.40
N VAL A 59 -3.81 0.56 10.97
CA VAL A 59 -3.33 -0.09 9.75
C VAL A 59 -3.31 -1.60 9.98
N THR A 60 -4.18 -2.34 9.30
CA THR A 60 -4.29 -3.80 9.40
C THR A 60 -3.33 -4.52 8.46
N ALA A 61 -3.01 -3.88 7.33
CA ALA A 61 -1.99 -4.35 6.41
C ALA A 61 -1.22 -3.21 5.75
N ARG A 62 0.05 -3.45 5.44
CA ARG A 62 0.93 -2.51 4.74
C ARG A 62 1.58 -3.19 3.55
N LEU A 63 1.51 -2.55 2.38
CA LEU A 63 2.15 -2.98 1.15
C LEU A 63 3.20 -1.95 0.76
N GLU A 64 4.46 -2.36 0.71
CA GLU A 64 5.60 -1.51 0.39
C GLU A 64 6.21 -1.90 -0.96
N LEU A 65 6.24 -0.95 -1.88
CA LEU A 65 6.97 -1.03 -3.13
C LEU A 65 8.33 -0.35 -3.02
N SER A 66 9.37 -1.09 -3.34
CA SER A 66 10.75 -0.63 -3.42
C SER A 66 11.32 -0.92 -4.79
N GLY A 67 12.13 -0.03 -5.34
CA GLY A 67 12.68 -0.23 -6.68
C GLY A 67 13.89 0.63 -7.00
N PRO A 68 14.28 0.67 -8.29
CA PRO A 68 15.38 1.49 -8.78
C PRO A 68 15.11 2.98 -8.53
N GLY A 69 16.16 3.78 -8.65
CA GLY A 69 16.04 5.22 -8.46
C GLY A 69 15.53 5.64 -7.08
N ARG A 70 15.88 4.87 -6.03
CA ARG A 70 15.43 5.10 -4.65
C ARG A 70 13.90 5.12 -4.49
N LEU A 71 13.15 4.50 -5.42
CA LEU A 71 11.70 4.38 -5.33
C LEU A 71 11.31 3.71 -4.02
N ARG A 72 10.52 4.41 -3.21
CA ARG A 72 9.91 3.92 -1.97
C ARG A 72 8.51 4.50 -1.90
N ALA A 73 7.51 3.63 -2.01
CA ALA A 73 6.11 4.00 -1.98
C ALA A 73 5.29 2.81 -1.49
N GLY A 74 4.00 3.01 -1.23
CA GLY A 74 3.16 1.93 -0.76
C GLY A 74 1.73 2.35 -0.50
N VAL A 75 0.97 1.38 0.02
CA VAL A 75 -0.37 1.60 0.54
C VAL A 75 -0.52 0.97 1.92
N ASP A 76 -1.33 1.63 2.75
CA ASP A 76 -1.78 1.12 4.03
C ASP A 76 -3.27 0.82 3.94
N VAL A 77 -3.68 -0.39 4.36
CA VAL A 77 -5.08 -0.81 4.46
C VAL A 77 -5.51 -0.71 5.92
N ARG A 78 -6.62 -0.03 6.19
CA ARG A 78 -7.16 0.19 7.54
C ARG A 78 -8.23 -0.84 7.90
N GLY A 79 -8.66 -0.83 9.16
CA GLY A 79 -9.62 -1.81 9.70
C GLY A 79 -11.02 -1.73 9.07
N ASP A 80 -11.42 -0.54 8.63
CA ASP A 80 -12.65 -0.29 7.88
C ASP A 80 -12.53 -0.60 6.37
N GLY A 81 -11.36 -1.07 5.94
CA GLY A 81 -11.04 -1.30 4.54
C GLY A 81 -10.74 -0.03 3.73
N SER A 82 -10.62 1.14 4.37
CA SER A 82 -10.07 2.31 3.68
C SER A 82 -8.59 2.10 3.35
N VAL A 83 -8.12 2.77 2.29
CA VAL A 83 -6.76 2.60 1.77
C VAL A 83 -6.13 3.97 1.60
N GLU A 84 -4.90 4.11 2.10
CA GLU A 84 -4.10 5.33 1.97
C GLU A 84 -2.81 5.03 1.23
N SER A 85 -2.49 5.82 0.21
CA SER A 85 -1.22 5.71 -0.50
C SER A 85 -0.20 6.71 -0.01
N TRP A 86 1.08 6.33 -0.07
CA TRP A 86 2.18 7.16 0.42
C TRP A 86 3.47 6.97 -0.40
N THR A 87 4.36 7.96 -0.30
CA THR A 87 5.75 7.89 -0.79
C THR A 87 6.76 8.15 0.33
N GLY A 88 8.02 7.76 0.11
CA GLY A 88 9.11 7.93 1.06
C GLY A 88 9.42 6.66 1.85
N SER A 89 10.43 6.71 2.71
CA SER A 89 10.84 5.57 3.55
C SER A 89 10.78 5.93 5.03
N LEU A 90 11.70 6.77 5.50
CA LEU A 90 11.77 7.22 6.90
C LEU A 90 10.71 8.29 7.20
N ARG A 91 10.52 9.23 6.28
CA ARG A 91 9.45 10.23 6.33
C ARG A 91 8.44 9.90 5.24
N ARG A 92 7.43 9.12 5.58
CA ARG A 92 6.32 8.82 4.67
C ARG A 92 5.45 10.07 4.49
N ARG A 93 5.07 10.36 3.25
CA ARG A 93 4.15 11.43 2.89
C ARG A 93 2.94 10.81 2.23
N LEU A 94 1.75 11.09 2.76
CA LEU A 94 0.50 10.69 2.14
C LEU A 94 0.41 11.32 0.75
N ILE A 95 -0.09 10.54 -0.21
CA ILE A 95 -0.38 11.03 -1.54
C ILE A 95 -1.82 11.55 -1.52
N GLU A 96 -1.98 12.81 -1.89
CA GLU A 96 -3.30 13.38 -2.08
C GLU A 96 -4.00 12.73 -3.28
N GLN A 97 -5.23 12.25 -3.03
CA GLN A 97 -6.13 11.72 -4.05
C GLN A 97 -6.82 12.90 -4.74
N ARG A 98 -6.78 12.94 -6.08
CA ARG A 98 -7.57 13.91 -6.84
C ARG A 98 -9.02 13.46 -6.95
N ARG A 99 -9.93 14.36 -7.33
CA ARG A 99 -11.35 14.03 -7.52
C ARG A 99 -11.51 12.87 -8.50
N GLY A 100 -12.12 11.77 -8.03
CA GLY A 100 -12.33 10.55 -8.82
C GLY A 100 -11.15 9.58 -8.85
N GLU A 101 -10.01 9.90 -8.24
CA GLU A 101 -8.90 8.95 -8.08
C GLU A 101 -9.14 8.02 -6.89
N SER A 102 -8.78 6.75 -7.05
CA SER A 102 -8.53 5.86 -5.91
C SER A 102 -7.12 6.08 -5.35
N ALA A 103 -6.86 5.57 -4.15
CA ALA A 103 -5.51 5.55 -3.57
C ALA A 103 -4.49 4.85 -4.49
N TYR A 104 -4.93 3.88 -5.28
CA TYR A 104 -4.09 3.16 -6.25
C TYR A 104 -3.76 4.02 -7.48
N ASP A 105 -4.72 4.81 -7.96
CA ASP A 105 -4.50 5.71 -9.11
C ASP A 105 -3.56 6.86 -8.71
N ALA A 106 -3.78 7.41 -7.51
CA ALA A 106 -2.89 8.42 -6.94
C ALA A 106 -1.45 7.88 -6.78
N LEU A 107 -1.29 6.63 -6.31
CA LEU A 107 0.02 5.97 -6.22
C LEU A 107 0.66 5.83 -7.60
N ARG A 108 -0.06 5.29 -8.59
CA ARG A 108 0.44 5.09 -9.96
C ARG A 108 0.94 6.40 -10.56
N ARG A 109 0.14 7.46 -10.43
CA ARG A 109 0.48 8.80 -10.93
C ARG A 109 1.79 9.30 -10.35
N VAL A 110 1.94 9.26 -9.03
CA VAL A 110 3.14 9.78 -8.36
C VAL A 110 4.38 8.94 -8.70
N VAL A 111 4.23 7.62 -8.74
CA VAL A 111 5.34 6.72 -9.02
C VAL A 111 5.79 6.80 -10.49
N ALA A 112 4.85 6.93 -11.44
CA ALA A 112 5.18 7.17 -12.85
C ALA A 112 5.90 8.51 -13.01
N ALA A 113 5.38 9.59 -12.43
CA ALA A 113 6.02 10.91 -12.48
C ALA A 113 7.44 10.89 -11.87
N ALA A 114 7.65 10.17 -10.77
CA ALA A 114 8.97 10.06 -10.14
C ALA A 114 9.98 9.24 -10.97
N ARG A 115 9.50 8.28 -11.77
CA ARG A 115 10.32 7.52 -12.72
C ARG A 115 10.75 8.41 -13.88
N ASP A 116 9.81 9.19 -14.42
CA ASP A 116 10.01 9.98 -15.64
C ASP A 116 10.72 11.32 -15.38
N ALA A 117 10.64 11.87 -14.16
CA ALA A 117 11.34 13.10 -13.75
C ALA A 117 12.85 12.92 -13.49
N ARG A 118 13.43 11.75 -13.82
CA ARG A 118 14.87 11.52 -13.70
C ARG A 118 15.54 11.71 -15.07
N PRO A 119 16.57 12.55 -15.16
CA PRO A 119 17.43 12.64 -16.34
C PRO A 119 18.26 11.36 -16.53
#